data_AF-A0A0C3Q4M9-F1
#
_entry.id   AF-A0A0C3Q4M9-F1
#
_cell.length_a   1.000
_cell.length_b   1.000
_cell.length_c   1.000
_cell.angle_alpha   90.00
_cell.angle_beta   90.00
_cell.angle_gamma   90.00
#
_symmetry.space_group_name_H-M   'P 1'
#
loop_
_entity.id
_entity.type
_entity.pdbx_description
1 polymer ?
#
loop_
_entity_poly.entity_id
_entity_poly.type
_entity_poly.pdbx_seq_one_letter_code
_entity_poly.pdbx_strand_id
1 'polypeptide(L)'
;MPIARQRNPSQDDVVFGDYSLPSIIGSTRDGMVSSFTAVAVVATLLASTECAFLGLIKNPPDGSPLRYSGQALQDTVTALTYIAIFLNVGASWSGLRMIDILGKMPFLNAHHEAKLKKSSPDPRRFSITSETTIDSAMRDHGLRGWWAFMAWHSIISLLLGSLCVVIQISMYIWIHEAVAVSVVTTLFAFFASIPIFFSLIT
;
A
#
# COMPACT_ATOMS: atom_id res chain seq x y z
N MET A 1 -4.54 -42.35 -10.71
CA MET A 1 -3.18 -42.11 -10.19
C MET A 1 -3.17 -40.77 -9.45
N PRO A 2 -3.06 -40.76 -8.10
CA PRO A 2 -2.93 -39.52 -7.35
C PRO A 2 -1.51 -38.97 -7.51
N ILE A 3 -1.39 -37.70 -7.90
CA ILE A 3 -0.11 -36.98 -8.02
C ILE A 3 0.35 -36.63 -6.60
N ALA A 4 1.38 -37.32 -6.11
CA ALA A 4 2.03 -36.99 -4.85
C ALA A 4 2.74 -35.63 -4.99
N ARG A 5 2.19 -34.60 -4.33
CA ARG A 5 2.81 -33.27 -4.23
C ARG A 5 4.06 -33.40 -3.36
N GLN A 6 5.24 -33.51 -3.98
CA GLN A 6 6.52 -33.46 -3.28
C GLN A 6 6.65 -32.10 -2.58
N ARG A 7 6.54 -32.12 -1.25
CA ARG A 7 6.83 -31.00 -0.36
C ARG A 7 8.35 -30.81 -0.36
N ASN A 8 8.84 -29.72 -0.94
CA ASN A 8 10.26 -29.36 -0.91
C ASN A 8 10.65 -28.97 0.52
N PRO A 9 11.60 -29.69 1.17
CA PRO A 9 12.03 -29.38 2.53
C PRO A 9 13.24 -28.45 2.48
N SER A 10 13.01 -27.17 2.20
CA SER A 10 14.05 -26.14 2.29
C SER A 10 13.45 -24.74 2.34
N GLN A 11 12.46 -24.56 3.20
CA GLN A 11 12.02 -23.23 3.61
C GLN A 11 12.04 -23.23 5.11
N ASP A 12 13.09 -22.62 5.65
CA ASP A 12 13.42 -22.56 7.06
C ASP A 12 12.18 -22.20 7.88
N ASP A 13 11.67 -23.19 8.61
CA ASP A 13 10.69 -22.96 9.66
C ASP A 13 11.31 -21.93 10.60
N VAL A 14 10.74 -20.73 10.65
CA VAL A 14 11.19 -19.71 11.58
C VAL A 14 10.72 -20.14 12.98
N VAL A 15 11.53 -20.99 13.63
CA VAL A 15 11.23 -21.58 14.94
C VAL A 15 11.39 -20.51 16.02
N PHE A 16 10.31 -19.79 16.32
CA PHE A 16 10.20 -18.99 17.54
C PHE A 16 9.67 -19.87 18.68
N GLY A 17 10.55 -20.70 19.26
CA GLY A 17 10.27 -21.56 20.43
C GLY A 17 9.13 -22.57 20.22
N ASP A 18 9.45 -23.81 19.83
CA ASP A 18 8.55 -24.98 19.70
C ASP A 18 7.20 -24.81 18.97
N TYR A 19 6.93 -23.63 18.40
CA TYR A 19 5.66 -23.28 17.78
C TYR A 19 5.89 -22.95 16.30
N SER A 20 5.51 -23.89 15.43
CA SER A 20 5.44 -23.70 13.99
C SER A 20 4.04 -23.20 13.64
N LEU A 21 3.93 -21.97 13.12
CA LEU A 21 2.67 -21.52 12.53
C LEU A 21 2.32 -22.44 11.35
N PRO A 22 1.03 -22.77 11.13
CA PRO A 22 0.63 -23.46 9.91
C PRO A 22 1.20 -22.75 8.69
N SER A 23 1.98 -23.47 7.87
CA SER A 23 2.76 -22.92 6.74
C SER A 23 1.95 -21.99 5.82
N ILE A 24 0.64 -22.23 5.69
CA ILE A 24 -0.29 -21.39 4.94
C ILE A 24 -0.40 -19.98 5.54
N ILE A 25 -0.58 -19.85 6.85
CA ILE A 25 -0.71 -18.56 7.56
C ILE A 25 0.60 -17.77 7.47
N GLY A 26 1.74 -18.47 7.59
CA GLY A 26 3.06 -17.87 7.39
C GLY A 26 3.20 -17.27 5.99
N SER A 27 2.90 -18.04 4.95
CA SER A 27 3.01 -17.57 3.56
C SER A 27 2.10 -16.38 3.25
N THR A 28 0.86 -16.37 3.76
CA THR A 28 -0.07 -15.25 3.56
C THR A 28 0.44 -13.98 4.26
N ARG A 29 0.92 -14.10 5.49
CA ARG A 29 1.49 -12.98 6.25
C ARG A 29 2.69 -12.37 5.52
N ASP A 30 3.62 -13.20 5.06
CA ASP A 30 4.83 -12.72 4.38
C ASP A 30 4.46 -12.01 3.07
N GLY A 31 3.48 -12.53 2.33
CA GLY A 31 2.92 -11.87 1.15
C GLY A 31 2.28 -10.50 1.46
N MET A 32 1.56 -10.39 2.58
CA MET A 32 0.95 -9.13 3.01
C MET A 32 2.00 -8.12 3.46
N VAL A 33 2.98 -8.54 4.27
CA VAL A 33 4.09 -7.67 4.70
C VAL A 33 4.89 -7.15 3.50
N SER A 34 5.18 -8.03 2.54
CA SER A 34 5.84 -7.64 1.29
C SER A 34 5.02 -6.58 0.53
N SER A 35 3.72 -6.78 0.41
CA SER A 35 2.81 -5.84 -0.27
C SER A 35 2.76 -4.46 0.42
N PHE A 36 2.59 -4.42 1.74
CA PHE A 36 2.58 -3.15 2.48
C PHE A 36 3.93 -2.45 2.48
N THR A 37 5.03 -3.20 2.45
CA THR A 37 6.39 -2.63 2.33
C THR A 37 6.55 -1.93 0.98
N ALA A 38 6.12 -2.58 -0.11
CA ALA A 38 6.13 -1.98 -1.43
C ALA A 38 5.29 -0.70 -1.48
N VAL A 39 4.08 -0.72 -0.90
CA VAL A 39 3.22 0.47 -0.80
C VAL A 39 3.91 1.61 -0.04
N ALA A 40 4.50 1.34 1.12
CA ALA A 40 5.18 2.35 1.92
C ALA A 40 6.39 2.95 1.19
N VAL A 41 7.15 2.14 0.47
CA VAL A 41 8.28 2.59 -0.36
C VAL A 41 7.79 3.49 -1.49
N VAL A 42 6.77 3.07 -2.25
CA VAL A 42 6.21 3.87 -3.35
C VAL A 42 5.63 5.20 -2.83
N ALA A 43 4.91 5.18 -1.71
CA ALA A 43 4.39 6.38 -1.06
C ALA A 43 5.52 7.37 -0.70
N THR A 44 6.63 6.84 -0.15
CA THR A 44 7.79 7.65 0.23
C THR A 44 8.50 8.24 -0.98
N LEU A 45 8.64 7.45 -2.07
CA LEU A 45 9.20 7.94 -3.34
C LEU A 45 8.34 9.06 -3.94
N LEU A 46 7.02 8.89 -3.96
CA LEU A 46 6.10 9.94 -4.41
C LEU A 46 6.23 11.19 -3.54
N ALA A 47 6.19 11.07 -2.20
CA ALA A 47 6.38 12.21 -1.30
C ALA A 47 7.71 12.94 -1.53
N SER A 48 8.80 12.20 -1.75
CA SER A 48 10.11 12.81 -2.04
C SER A 48 10.15 13.55 -3.38
N THR A 49 9.45 13.02 -4.38
CA THR A 49 9.30 13.64 -5.71
C THR A 49 8.53 14.95 -5.60
N GLU A 50 7.44 14.95 -4.82
CA GLU A 50 6.64 16.15 -4.56
C GLU A 50 7.43 17.23 -3.81
N CYS A 51 8.30 16.85 -2.86
CA CYS A 51 9.21 17.80 -2.21
C CYS A 51 10.18 18.46 -3.20
N ALA A 52 10.74 17.68 -4.14
CA ALA A 52 11.60 18.20 -5.19
C ALA A 52 10.82 19.15 -6.12
N PHE A 53 9.59 18.77 -6.48
CA PHE A 53 8.71 19.57 -7.32
C PHE A 53 8.32 20.90 -6.68
N LEU A 54 8.04 20.90 -5.37
CA LEU A 54 7.79 22.12 -4.60
C LEU A 54 9.00 23.07 -4.64
N GLY A 55 10.22 22.51 -4.62
CA GLY A 55 11.45 23.29 -4.77
C GLY A 55 11.53 24.00 -6.13
N LEU A 56 11.14 23.31 -7.20
CA LEU A 56 11.10 23.85 -8.56
C LEU A 56 10.04 24.94 -8.72
N ILE A 57 8.85 24.76 -8.12
CA ILE A 57 7.76 25.75 -8.18
C ILE A 57 8.15 27.06 -7.45
N LYS A 58 8.87 26.94 -6.32
CA LYS A 58 9.28 28.10 -5.51
C LYS A 58 10.49 28.83 -6.06
N ASN A 59 11.39 28.13 -6.75
CA ASN A 59 12.61 28.69 -7.33
C ASN A 59 12.64 28.37 -8.83
N PRO A 60 11.78 29.01 -9.64
CA PRO A 60 11.83 28.80 -11.08
C PRO A 60 13.20 29.24 -11.61
N PRO A 61 13.80 28.49 -12.56
CA PRO A 61 15.06 28.89 -13.16
C PRO A 61 14.88 30.24 -13.89
N ASP A 62 15.78 31.19 -13.58
CA ASP A 62 15.77 32.52 -14.17
C ASP A 62 15.76 32.44 -15.71
N GLY A 63 14.67 32.89 -16.33
CA GLY A 63 14.59 33.06 -17.78
C GLY A 63 13.65 32.12 -18.55
N SER A 64 12.91 31.21 -17.90
CA SER A 64 11.88 30.45 -18.62
C SER A 64 10.63 31.30 -18.87
N PRO A 65 10.23 31.57 -20.13
CA PRO A 65 9.03 32.35 -20.44
C PRO A 65 7.80 31.51 -20.08
N LEU A 66 7.20 31.80 -18.92
CA LEU A 66 5.92 31.22 -18.52
C LEU A 66 4.83 31.64 -19.52
N ARG A 67 4.31 30.68 -20.27
CA ARG A 67 3.32 30.94 -21.32
C ARG A 67 1.97 31.38 -20.74
N TYR A 68 1.70 30.98 -19.50
CA TYR A 68 0.51 31.32 -18.71
C TYR A 68 0.87 31.49 -17.22
N SER A 69 1.50 32.62 -16.83
CA SER A 69 1.79 32.92 -15.42
C SER A 69 0.58 33.55 -14.70
N GLY A 70 -0.49 32.78 -14.53
CA GLY A 70 -1.55 33.18 -13.61
C GLY A 70 -1.10 32.89 -12.17
N GLN A 71 -1.02 33.91 -11.30
CA GLN A 71 -0.73 33.72 -9.87
C GLN A 71 -1.62 32.62 -9.26
N ALA A 72 -2.91 32.61 -9.64
CA ALA A 72 -3.88 31.62 -9.20
C ALA A 72 -3.53 30.17 -9.58
N LEU A 73 -2.94 29.93 -10.75
CA LEU A 73 -2.52 28.59 -11.17
C LEU A 73 -1.33 28.12 -10.33
N GLN A 74 -0.36 29.00 -10.08
CA GLN A 74 0.81 28.66 -9.26
C GLN A 74 0.41 28.37 -7.81
N ASP A 75 -0.51 29.16 -7.24
CA ASP A 75 -1.05 28.92 -5.90
C ASP A 75 -1.80 27.58 -5.84
N THR A 76 -2.57 27.26 -6.88
CA THR A 76 -3.32 25.98 -6.98
C THR A 76 -2.37 24.79 -7.06
N VAL A 77 -1.35 24.83 -7.92
CA VAL A 77 -0.36 23.75 -8.03
C VAL A 77 0.37 23.59 -6.70
N THR A 78 0.77 24.69 -6.05
CA THR A 78 1.44 24.66 -4.74
C THR A 78 0.57 24.02 -3.66
N ALA A 79 -0.72 24.38 -3.59
CA ALA A 79 -1.67 23.78 -2.66
C ALA A 79 -1.84 22.27 -2.91
N LEU A 80 -1.92 21.90 -4.19
CA LEU A 80 -2.04 20.51 -4.64
C LEU A 80 -0.80 19.69 -4.25
N THR A 81 0.41 20.25 -4.38
CA THR A 81 1.67 19.63 -3.93
C THR A 81 1.67 19.35 -2.43
N TYR A 82 1.24 20.31 -1.59
CA TYR A 82 1.16 20.06 -0.15
C TYR A 82 0.17 18.94 0.18
N ILE A 83 -1.01 18.94 -0.46
CA ILE A 83 -2.01 17.88 -0.26
C ILE A 83 -1.44 16.52 -0.66
N ALA A 84 -0.74 16.42 -1.81
CA ALA A 84 -0.09 15.19 -2.25
C ALA A 84 0.96 14.70 -1.25
N ILE A 85 1.79 15.60 -0.71
CA ILE A 85 2.79 15.26 0.31
C ILE A 85 2.11 14.67 1.54
N PHE A 86 1.08 15.33 2.08
CA PHE A 86 0.37 14.84 3.27
C PHE A 86 -0.31 13.48 3.02
N LEU A 87 -0.93 13.29 1.86
CA LEU A 87 -1.56 12.03 1.49
C LEU A 87 -0.54 10.89 1.35
N ASN A 88 0.59 11.15 0.71
CA ASN A 88 1.65 10.14 0.51
C ASN A 88 2.36 9.80 1.84
N VAL A 89 2.65 10.79 2.68
CA VAL A 89 3.21 10.55 4.03
C VAL A 89 2.23 9.79 4.91
N GLY A 90 0.93 10.15 4.86
CA GLY A 90 -0.13 9.43 5.56
C GLY A 90 -0.25 7.97 5.10
N ALA A 91 -0.20 7.73 3.78
CA ALA A 91 -0.23 6.39 3.20
C ALA A 91 0.97 5.53 3.66
N SER A 92 2.17 6.12 3.68
CA SER A 92 3.40 5.49 4.17
C SER A 92 3.28 5.12 5.64
N TRP A 93 2.82 6.05 6.49
CA TRP A 93 2.64 5.80 7.92
C TRP A 93 1.60 4.71 8.20
N SER A 94 0.47 4.72 7.48
CA SER A 94 -0.54 3.65 7.57
C SER A 94 0.04 2.29 7.14
N GLY A 95 0.86 2.26 6.07
CA GLY A 95 1.54 1.04 5.62
C GLY A 95 2.52 0.48 6.66
N LEU A 96 3.36 1.35 7.24
CA LEU A 96 4.28 0.97 8.32
C LEU A 96 3.56 0.45 9.56
N ARG A 97 2.45 1.09 9.95
CA ARG A 97 1.62 0.62 11.07
C ARG A 97 1.03 -0.76 10.81
N MET A 98 0.63 -1.06 9.56
CA MET A 98 0.17 -2.40 9.20
C MET A 98 1.26 -3.45 9.28
N ILE A 99 2.46 -3.12 8.84
CA ILE A 99 3.62 -4.00 8.95
C ILE A 99 3.92 -4.32 10.42
N ASP A 100 3.87 -3.33 11.32
CA ASP A 100 4.08 -3.55 12.77
C ASP A 100 3.00 -4.48 13.37
N ILE A 101 1.73 -4.28 13.00
CA ILE A 101 0.63 -5.14 13.48
C ILE A 101 0.77 -6.58 12.94
N LEU A 102 1.07 -6.74 11.65
CA LEU A 102 1.36 -8.05 11.05
C LEU A 102 2.61 -8.69 11.66
N GLY A 103 3.59 -7.88 12.06
CA GLY A 103 4.78 -8.27 12.79
C GLY A 103 4.44 -9.00 14.10
N LYS A 104 3.41 -8.52 14.82
CA LYS A 104 3.01 -9.02 16.14
C LYS A 104 2.09 -10.25 16.09
N MET A 105 1.41 -10.52 14.99
CA MET A 105 0.45 -11.64 14.88
C MET A 105 0.96 -13.03 15.30
N PRO A 106 2.19 -13.46 14.96
CA PRO A 106 2.69 -14.78 15.37
C PRO A 106 2.71 -14.95 16.88
N PHE A 107 3.06 -13.90 17.62
CA PHE A 107 3.10 -13.90 19.08
C PHE A 107 1.70 -13.99 19.69
N LEU A 108 0.72 -13.27 19.11
CA LEU A 108 -0.67 -13.35 19.57
C LEU A 108 -1.28 -14.74 19.31
N ASN A 109 -0.99 -15.34 18.14
CA ASN A 109 -1.47 -16.68 17.81
C ASN A 109 -0.87 -17.74 18.73
N ALA A 110 0.46 -17.69 18.98
CA ALA A 110 1.12 -18.59 19.91
C ALA A 110 0.53 -18.51 21.33
N HIS A 111 0.26 -17.29 21.81
CA HIS A 111 -0.36 -17.09 23.13
C HIS A 111 -1.81 -17.61 23.18
N HIS A 112 -2.59 -17.43 22.11
CA HIS A 112 -3.97 -17.91 22.04
C HIS A 112 -4.05 -19.44 21.98
N GLU A 113 -3.17 -20.09 21.22
CA GLU A 113 -3.08 -21.54 21.19
C GLU A 113 -2.62 -22.13 22.52
N ALA A 114 -1.63 -21.52 23.19
CA ALA A 114 -1.23 -21.93 24.53
C ALA A 114 -2.40 -21.87 25.54
N LYS A 115 -3.28 -20.86 25.40
CA LYS A 115 -4.49 -20.72 26.22
C LYS A 115 -5.56 -21.75 25.89
N LEU A 116 -5.77 -22.07 24.60
CA LEU A 116 -6.72 -23.10 24.17
C LEU A 116 -6.27 -24.51 24.59
N LYS A 117 -4.97 -24.83 24.45
CA LYS A 117 -4.38 -26.11 24.87
C LYS A 117 -4.52 -26.34 26.38
N LYS A 118 -4.64 -25.28 27.17
CA LYS A 118 -4.88 -25.33 28.61
C LYS A 118 -6.36 -25.52 28.99
N SER A 119 -7.29 -25.22 28.08
CA SER A 119 -8.75 -25.23 28.34
C SER A 119 -9.52 -26.41 27.71
N SER A 120 -8.94 -27.19 26.80
CA SER A 120 -9.57 -28.44 26.31
C SER A 120 -8.52 -29.45 25.83
N PRO A 121 -8.46 -30.67 26.41
CA PRO A 121 -7.49 -31.70 26.05
C PRO A 121 -7.97 -32.61 24.90
N ASP A 122 -8.95 -32.19 24.10
CA ASP A 122 -9.48 -33.02 23.00
C ASP A 122 -8.76 -32.68 21.67
N PRO A 123 -7.85 -33.53 21.16
CA PRO A 123 -6.94 -33.21 20.07
C PRO A 123 -7.56 -33.35 18.67
N ARG A 124 -8.89 -33.35 18.52
CA ARG A 124 -9.56 -33.86 17.31
C ARG A 124 -10.30 -32.86 16.42
N ARG A 125 -10.24 -31.54 16.63
CA ARG A 125 -11.06 -30.60 15.81
C ARG A 125 -10.38 -29.30 15.38
N PHE A 126 -9.23 -29.38 14.73
CA PHE A 126 -8.77 -28.29 13.87
C PHE A 126 -8.34 -28.80 12.49
N SER A 127 -9.26 -29.50 11.81
CA SER A 127 -9.11 -29.81 10.39
C SER A 127 -9.55 -28.58 9.61
N ILE A 128 -8.60 -27.70 9.27
CA ILE A 128 -8.79 -26.56 8.37
C ILE A 128 -9.12 -27.15 6.99
N THR A 129 -10.40 -27.34 6.72
CA THR A 129 -10.89 -28.00 5.50
C THR A 129 -11.82 -27.03 4.79
N SER A 130 -11.27 -25.94 4.23
CA SER A 130 -11.84 -25.11 3.17
C SER A 130 -11.12 -23.76 3.11
N GLU A 131 -10.85 -23.25 1.91
CA GLU A 131 -10.30 -21.90 1.66
C GLU A 131 -11.14 -20.78 2.32
N THR A 132 -12.45 -20.98 2.49
CA THR A 132 -13.34 -20.05 3.21
C THR A 132 -13.04 -19.91 4.71
N THR A 133 -12.20 -20.79 5.26
CA THR A 133 -11.80 -20.78 6.67
C THR A 133 -10.64 -19.83 6.92
N ILE A 134 -9.86 -19.43 5.92
CA ILE A 134 -8.68 -18.55 6.13
C ILE A 134 -9.14 -17.13 6.45
N ASP A 135 -10.07 -16.57 5.68
CA ASP A 135 -10.68 -15.28 5.98
C ASP A 135 -11.46 -15.29 7.30
N SER A 136 -12.14 -16.40 7.60
CA SER A 136 -12.89 -16.56 8.84
C SER A 136 -11.97 -16.72 10.05
N ALA A 137 -10.86 -17.45 9.93
CA ALA A 137 -9.85 -17.60 10.97
C ALA A 137 -9.05 -16.32 11.20
N MET A 138 -8.76 -15.54 10.15
CA MET A 138 -8.19 -14.20 10.30
C MET A 138 -9.18 -13.23 10.96
N ARG A 139 -10.49 -13.32 10.65
CA ARG A 139 -11.54 -12.54 11.34
C ARG A 139 -11.67 -12.89 12.82
N ASP A 140 -11.58 -14.17 13.17
CA ASP A 140 -11.64 -14.63 14.57
C ASP A 140 -10.38 -14.30 15.38
N HIS A 141 -9.22 -14.10 14.73
CA HIS A 141 -7.98 -13.68 15.38
C HIS A 141 -7.83 -12.16 15.59
N GLY A 142 -8.94 -11.41 15.60
CA GLY A 142 -8.95 -10.02 16.12
C GLY A 142 -8.62 -8.94 15.10
N LEU A 143 -8.51 -9.27 13.81
CA LEU A 143 -8.38 -8.32 12.70
C LEU A 143 -9.73 -7.66 12.33
N ARG A 144 -10.53 -7.32 13.33
CA ARG A 144 -11.92 -6.92 13.09
C ARG A 144 -11.99 -5.44 12.70
N GLY A 145 -12.46 -5.17 11.48
CA GLY A 145 -12.94 -3.87 10.98
C GLY A 145 -11.89 -2.77 10.83
N TRP A 146 -11.18 -2.43 11.90
CA TRP A 146 -10.20 -1.35 11.92
C TRP A 146 -8.98 -1.64 11.06
N TRP A 147 -8.63 -2.93 10.91
CA TRP A 147 -7.56 -3.33 10.00
C TRP A 147 -7.97 -3.11 8.54
N ALA A 148 -9.14 -3.62 8.13
CA ALA A 148 -9.65 -3.39 6.78
C ALA A 148 -9.77 -1.89 6.48
N PHE A 149 -10.23 -1.09 7.46
CA PHE A 149 -10.29 0.36 7.34
C PHE A 149 -8.91 1.01 7.14
N MET A 150 -7.90 0.61 7.92
CA MET A 150 -6.54 1.14 7.78
C MET A 150 -5.88 0.73 6.45
N ALA A 151 -6.12 -0.50 5.98
CA ALA A 151 -5.64 -0.96 4.69
C ALA A 151 -6.29 -0.17 3.56
N TRP A 152 -7.61 0.02 3.64
CA TRP A 152 -8.39 0.81 2.69
C TRP A 152 -7.94 2.28 2.68
N HIS A 153 -7.75 2.88 3.85
CA HIS A 153 -7.23 4.25 3.98
C HIS A 153 -5.84 4.39 3.35
N SER A 154 -4.93 3.43 3.58
CA SER A 154 -3.59 3.45 2.99
C SER A 154 -3.63 3.39 1.46
N ILE A 155 -4.46 2.50 0.89
CA ILE A 155 -4.63 2.35 -0.55
C ILE A 155 -5.26 3.60 -1.16
N ILE A 156 -6.36 4.10 -0.60
CA ILE A 156 -7.02 5.32 -1.10
C ILE A 156 -6.09 6.52 -1.06
N SER A 157 -5.37 6.69 0.06
CA SER A 157 -4.44 7.82 0.22
C SER A 157 -3.29 7.76 -0.78
N LEU A 158 -2.78 6.56 -1.07
CA LEU A 158 -1.76 6.35 -2.11
C LEU A 158 -2.31 6.65 -3.51
N LEU A 159 -3.49 6.13 -3.85
CA LEU A 159 -4.12 6.33 -5.16
C LEU A 159 -4.43 7.81 -5.38
N LEU A 160 -5.04 8.47 -4.40
CA LEU A 160 -5.35 9.89 -4.45
C LEU A 160 -4.07 10.74 -4.52
N GLY A 161 -3.04 10.40 -3.74
CA GLY A 161 -1.73 11.03 -3.81
C GLY A 161 -1.07 10.89 -5.19
N SER A 162 -1.12 9.70 -5.78
CA SER A 162 -0.59 9.45 -7.12
C SER A 162 -1.34 10.21 -8.22
N LEU A 163 -2.68 10.27 -8.13
CA LEU A 163 -3.51 11.06 -9.05
C LEU A 163 -3.20 12.54 -8.93
N CYS A 164 -2.98 13.02 -7.71
CA CYS A 164 -2.56 14.38 -7.41
C CYS A 164 -1.25 14.74 -8.12
N VAL A 165 -0.24 13.86 -8.05
CA VAL A 165 1.06 14.01 -8.74
C VAL A 165 0.86 14.11 -10.26
N VAL A 166 0.04 13.23 -10.84
CA VAL A 166 -0.23 13.22 -12.29
C VAL A 166 -0.89 14.53 -12.74
N ILE A 167 -1.84 15.05 -11.96
CA ILE A 167 -2.51 16.33 -12.24
C ILE A 167 -1.50 17.48 -12.14
N GLN A 168 -0.63 17.50 -11.12
CA GLN A 168 0.40 18.53 -10.96
C GLN A 168 1.39 18.56 -12.11
N ILE A 169 1.91 17.40 -12.52
CA ILE A 169 2.82 17.27 -13.67
C ILE A 169 2.12 17.77 -14.93
N SER A 170 0.85 17.39 -15.13
CA SER A 170 0.07 17.85 -16.27
C SER A 170 -0.08 19.38 -16.28
N MET A 171 -0.44 19.98 -15.14
CA MET A 171 -0.56 21.44 -15.01
C MET A 171 0.78 22.15 -15.26
N TYR A 172 1.88 21.61 -14.75
CA TYR A 172 3.21 22.19 -14.94
C TYR A 172 3.66 22.16 -16.39
N ILE A 173 3.44 21.04 -17.09
CA ILE A 173 3.72 20.92 -18.52
C ILE A 173 2.87 21.90 -19.33
N TRP A 174 1.60 22.07 -18.97
CA TRP A 174 0.73 23.06 -19.63
C TRP A 174 1.25 24.50 -19.53
N ILE A 175 1.93 24.83 -18.43
CA ILE A 175 2.46 26.18 -18.17
C ILE A 175 3.80 26.41 -18.89
N HIS A 176 4.67 25.39 -18.95
CA HIS A 176 6.05 25.53 -19.41
C HIS A 176 6.31 25.08 -20.86
N GLU A 177 5.52 24.13 -21.40
CA GLU A 177 5.87 23.44 -22.65
C GLU A 177 5.01 23.83 -23.87
N ALA A 178 5.45 23.36 -25.04
CA ALA A 178 4.67 23.46 -26.27
C ALA A 178 3.37 22.63 -26.20
N VAL A 179 2.29 23.13 -26.84
CA VAL A 179 0.96 22.49 -26.85
C VAL A 179 1.02 21.01 -27.27
N ALA A 180 1.91 20.66 -28.19
CA ALA A 180 2.10 19.27 -28.62
C ALA A 180 2.51 18.33 -27.47
N VAL A 181 3.42 18.75 -26.59
CA VAL A 181 3.89 17.96 -25.44
C VAL A 181 2.79 17.84 -24.39
N SER A 182 2.03 18.91 -24.18
CA SER A 182 0.87 18.94 -23.28
C SER A 182 -0.21 17.93 -23.69
N VAL A 183 -0.58 17.88 -24.97
CA VAL A 183 -1.61 16.94 -25.47
C VAL A 183 -1.18 15.48 -25.28
N VAL A 184 0.05 15.15 -25.71
CA VAL A 184 0.59 13.79 -25.58
C VAL A 184 0.62 13.38 -24.11
N THR A 185 1.12 14.24 -23.22
CA THR A 185 1.20 13.94 -21.78
C THR A 185 -0.18 13.75 -21.16
N THR A 186 -1.18 14.55 -21.56
CA THR A 186 -2.55 14.42 -21.05
C THR A 186 -3.19 13.08 -21.46
N LEU A 187 -2.92 12.60 -22.68
CA LEU A 187 -3.37 11.28 -23.13
C LEU A 187 -2.71 10.16 -22.32
N PHE A 188 -1.40 10.21 -22.14
CA PHE A 188 -0.69 9.23 -21.31
C PHE A 188 -1.15 9.26 -19.86
N ALA A 189 -1.38 10.44 -19.28
CA ALA A 189 -1.93 10.61 -17.94
C ALA A 189 -3.32 9.97 -17.82
N PHE A 190 -4.18 10.15 -18.83
CA PHE A 190 -5.50 9.52 -18.87
C PHE A 190 -5.39 7.99 -18.90
N PHE A 191 -4.57 7.43 -19.79
CA PHE A 191 -4.33 5.98 -19.86
C PHE A 191 -3.73 5.42 -18.58
N ALA A 192 -2.77 6.12 -17.97
CA ALA A 192 -2.17 5.74 -16.69
C ALA A 192 -3.16 5.77 -15.52
N SER A 193 -4.21 6.59 -15.60
CA SER A 193 -5.23 6.71 -14.56
C SER A 193 -6.31 5.63 -14.63
N ILE A 194 -6.50 4.96 -15.78
CA ILE A 194 -7.48 3.88 -15.95
C ILE A 194 -7.39 2.79 -14.86
N PRO A 195 -6.21 2.18 -14.59
CA PRO A 195 -6.11 1.16 -13.55
C PRO A 195 -6.45 1.68 -12.15
N ILE A 196 -6.16 2.97 -11.87
CA ILE A 196 -6.49 3.62 -10.60
C ILE A 196 -8.02 3.70 -10.43
N PHE A 197 -8.73 4.15 -11.46
CA PHE A 197 -10.19 4.22 -11.43
C PHE A 197 -10.83 2.83 -11.34
N PHE A 198 -10.30 1.86 -12.08
CA PHE A 198 -10.80 0.48 -12.01
C PHE A 198 -10.64 -0.12 -10.60
N SER A 199 -9.50 0.15 -9.95
CA SER A 199 -9.23 -0.30 -8.58
C SER A 199 -10.08 0.40 -7.51
N LEU A 200 -10.64 1.59 -7.78
CA LEU A 200 -11.53 2.29 -6.85
C LEU A 200 -12.99 1.83 -6.95
N ILE A 201 -13.38 1.31 -8.11
CA ILE A 201 -14.76 0.87 -8.39
C ILE A 201 -14.98 -0.58 -7.96
N THR A 202 -13.93 -1.41 -7.99
CA THR A 202 -13.97 -2.83 -7.64
C THR A 202 -13.83 -3.03 -6.13
#